data_AF-H2AZL8-F1
#
_entry.id   AF-H2AZL8-F1
#
_cell.length_a   1.000
_cell.length_b   1.000
_cell.length_c   1.000
_cell.angle_alpha   90.00
_cell.angle_beta   90.00
_cell.angle_gamma   90.00
#
_symmetry.space_group_name_H-M   'P 1'
#
loop_
_entity.id
_entity.type
_entity.pdbx_description
1 polymer ?
#
loop_
_entity_poly.entity_id
_entity_poly.type
_entity_poly.pdbx_seq_one_letter_code
_entity_poly.pdbx_strand_id
1 'polypeptide(L)'
;MFFLFKKLLVWSVLLSLTLTQLLLYLPNLTCTSTSTLPVCTPQFNFAIVGSSTTAKEFIGSIRQFLKLLSYLTIDMGWSNELTDSSIYDDANLIDTFSADNVYNVNYFGYCKRNATKTIYCMGSGDAGMDILGVLVRDIGSQLSKLSTVHENNTVLLSNSMVFTYHLALKSLRAFFKKNQAKDNFLSSLLIGDVGNDGKSGYVPKSYDKGVEFAYSLMKFNQIYFYFQTFEMSMSCLYVILIFIFGTTIFLNLKIKLLTIPLKLVTLVLLLASTVTFSVTGLYLVALKAMEPPDTSQQVAEPDFKWGLLEISVGSGFIIGFVRYFIQFFMCIITFICVRHYKTSSKEDKKSLQKENPNYMVESPIKSVPNYRYKGPSLSV
;
A
#
# COMPACT_ATOMS: atom_id res chain seq x y z
N MET A 1 -10.56 7.70 -45.87
CA MET A 1 -11.41 6.98 -44.89
C MET A 1 -10.70 5.78 -44.25
N PHE A 2 -10.15 4.84 -45.04
CA PHE A 2 -9.47 3.62 -44.54
C PHE A 2 -8.29 3.87 -43.56
N PHE A 3 -7.53 4.95 -43.76
CA PHE A 3 -6.41 5.31 -42.89
C PHE A 3 -6.85 5.83 -41.51
N LEU A 4 -7.96 6.59 -41.44
CA LEU A 4 -8.54 7.04 -40.18
C LEU A 4 -9.14 5.88 -39.39
N PHE A 5 -9.79 4.93 -40.08
CA PHE A 5 -10.33 3.72 -39.47
C PHE A 5 -9.23 2.88 -38.78
N LYS A 6 -8.08 2.67 -39.43
CA LYS A 6 -6.93 1.98 -38.82
C LYS A 6 -6.41 2.70 -37.56
N LYS A 7 -6.33 4.03 -37.58
CA LYS A 7 -5.88 4.83 -36.43
C LYS A 7 -6.85 4.75 -35.25
N LEU A 8 -8.15 4.80 -35.52
CA LEU A 8 -9.21 4.67 -34.52
C LEU A 8 -9.25 3.28 -33.89
N LEU A 9 -9.02 2.21 -34.67
CA LEU A 9 -8.95 0.85 -34.15
C LEU A 9 -7.79 0.70 -33.15
N VAL A 10 -6.60 1.16 -33.50
CA VAL A 10 -5.42 1.13 -32.61
C VAL A 10 -5.67 1.93 -31.32
N TRP A 11 -6.29 3.11 -31.44
CA TRP A 11 -6.66 3.91 -30.27
C TRP A 11 -7.69 3.21 -29.38
N SER A 12 -8.72 2.59 -29.97
CA SER A 12 -9.78 1.88 -29.24
C SER A 12 -9.21 0.69 -28.45
N VAL A 13 -8.31 -0.10 -29.06
CA VAL A 13 -7.62 -1.21 -28.37
C VAL A 13 -6.82 -0.67 -27.19
N LEU A 14 -6.09 0.42 -27.39
CA LEU A 14 -5.24 0.99 -26.35
C LEU A 14 -6.07 1.59 -25.21
N LEU A 15 -7.18 2.28 -25.52
CA LEU A 15 -8.12 2.78 -24.52
C LEU A 15 -8.80 1.63 -23.74
N SER A 16 -9.18 0.55 -24.42
CA SER A 16 -9.77 -0.62 -23.76
C SER A 16 -8.79 -1.22 -22.75
N LEU A 17 -7.51 -1.41 -23.14
CA LEU A 17 -6.50 -1.94 -22.25
C LEU A 17 -6.21 -1.00 -21.06
N THR A 18 -6.15 0.31 -21.28
CA THR A 18 -5.93 1.27 -20.18
C THR A 18 -7.09 1.30 -19.21
N LEU A 19 -8.33 1.20 -19.72
CA LEU A 19 -9.52 1.16 -18.88
C LEU A 19 -9.60 -0.15 -18.09
N THR A 20 -9.31 -1.29 -18.71
CA THR A 20 -9.20 -2.57 -18.01
C THR A 20 -8.16 -2.50 -16.90
N GLN A 21 -7.00 -1.91 -17.16
CA GLN A 21 -5.98 -1.71 -16.12
C GLN A 21 -6.50 -0.83 -14.97
N LEU A 22 -7.17 0.28 -15.26
CA LEU A 22 -7.73 1.16 -14.23
C LEU A 22 -8.77 0.42 -13.37
N LEU A 23 -9.62 -0.40 -14.00
CA LEU A 23 -10.60 -1.24 -13.31
C LEU A 23 -9.92 -2.25 -12.37
N LEU A 24 -8.75 -2.78 -12.74
CA LEU A 24 -7.96 -3.68 -11.88
C LEU A 24 -7.30 -2.99 -10.67
N TYR A 25 -7.35 -1.65 -10.57
CA TYR A 25 -6.99 -0.95 -9.32
C TYR A 25 -8.17 -0.81 -8.34
N LEU A 26 -9.42 -0.92 -8.80
CA LEU A 26 -10.60 -0.82 -7.93
C LEU A 26 -10.61 -1.84 -6.78
N PRO A 27 -10.19 -3.11 -6.97
CA PRO A 27 -10.12 -4.09 -5.88
C PRO A 27 -9.28 -3.62 -4.69
N ASN A 28 -8.26 -2.77 -4.90
CA ASN A 28 -7.44 -2.22 -3.82
C ASN A 28 -8.25 -1.29 -2.90
N LEU A 29 -9.37 -0.72 -3.37
CA LEU A 29 -10.22 0.20 -2.60
C LEU A 29 -11.46 -0.47 -1.98
N THR A 30 -11.61 -1.79 -2.10
CA THR A 30 -12.86 -2.48 -1.74
C THR A 30 -13.08 -2.62 -0.22
N CYS A 31 -12.02 -2.73 0.57
CA CYS A 31 -12.12 -2.97 2.02
C CYS A 31 -12.34 -1.64 2.78
N THR A 32 -13.57 -1.11 2.74
CA THR A 32 -13.95 0.14 3.40
C THR A 32 -15.12 -0.06 4.36
N SER A 33 -15.38 0.93 5.22
CA SER A 33 -16.37 0.87 6.31
C SER A 33 -17.84 0.91 5.85
N THR A 34 -18.12 0.75 4.56
CA THR A 34 -19.49 0.87 4.02
C THR A 34 -20.32 -0.38 4.31
N SER A 35 -21.50 -0.18 4.87
CA SER A 35 -22.45 -1.22 5.32
C SER A 35 -23.19 -1.97 4.21
N THR A 36 -23.19 -1.45 2.97
CA THR A 36 -24.13 -1.90 1.94
C THR A 36 -23.66 -3.12 1.15
N LEU A 37 -22.35 -3.35 1.02
CA LEU A 37 -21.78 -4.60 0.50
C LEU A 37 -20.33 -4.78 1.03
N PRO A 38 -20.06 -5.74 1.93
CA PRO A 38 -18.71 -6.00 2.44
C PRO A 38 -17.91 -6.83 1.43
N VAL A 39 -17.71 -6.28 0.22
CA VAL A 39 -16.79 -6.85 -0.76
C VAL A 39 -15.39 -6.41 -0.36
N CYS A 40 -14.51 -7.36 -0.10
CA CYS A 40 -13.10 -7.08 0.17
C CYS A 40 -12.26 -8.04 -0.62
N THR A 41 -11.31 -7.47 -1.36
CA THR A 41 -10.34 -8.21 -2.17
C THR A 41 -8.99 -8.16 -1.45
N PRO A 42 -8.71 -9.12 -0.55
CA PRO A 42 -7.51 -9.09 0.27
C PRO A 42 -6.26 -9.36 -0.57
N GLN A 43 -5.16 -8.69 -0.24
CA GLN A 43 -3.82 -9.06 -0.70
C GLN A 43 -3.32 -10.32 0.02
N PHE A 44 -3.60 -10.41 1.31
CA PHE A 44 -3.37 -11.58 2.13
C PHE A 44 -4.43 -11.68 3.21
N ASN A 45 -4.66 -12.89 3.70
CA ASN A 45 -5.43 -13.09 4.92
C ASN A 45 -4.49 -13.60 6.00
N PHE A 46 -4.64 -13.11 7.21
CA PHE A 46 -3.93 -13.65 8.35
C PHE A 46 -4.92 -14.09 9.43
N ALA A 47 -4.59 -15.19 10.10
CA ALA A 47 -5.24 -15.67 11.29
C ALA A 47 -4.20 -15.80 12.40
N ILE A 48 -4.62 -15.61 13.64
CA ILE A 48 -3.74 -15.75 14.80
C ILE A 48 -3.82 -17.20 15.26
N VAL A 49 -2.75 -17.95 15.01
CA VAL A 49 -2.64 -19.35 15.44
C VAL A 49 -1.61 -19.40 16.54
N GLY A 50 -2.06 -19.62 17.77
CA GLY A 50 -1.17 -19.88 18.90
C GLY A 50 -0.66 -21.32 18.82
N SER A 51 0.27 -21.62 17.91
CA SER A 51 0.77 -23.00 17.73
C SER A 51 1.78 -23.39 18.83
N SER A 52 2.64 -22.45 19.27
CA SER A 52 3.63 -22.67 20.34
C SER A 52 3.07 -22.36 21.72
N THR A 53 3.62 -23.01 22.75
CA THR A 53 3.25 -22.79 24.17
C THR A 53 3.45 -21.34 24.57
N THR A 54 4.58 -20.73 24.22
CA THR A 54 4.88 -19.32 24.50
C THR A 54 3.92 -18.36 23.79
N ALA A 55 3.55 -18.65 22.53
CA ALA A 55 2.57 -17.85 21.81
C ALA A 55 1.16 -17.97 22.44
N LYS A 56 0.77 -19.18 22.86
CA LYS A 56 -0.50 -19.42 23.56
C LYS A 56 -0.57 -18.66 24.88
N GLU A 57 0.50 -18.68 25.67
CA GLU A 57 0.58 -17.94 26.94
C GLU A 57 0.50 -16.43 26.71
N PHE A 58 1.29 -15.90 25.78
CA PHE A 58 1.27 -14.47 25.43
C PHE A 58 -0.09 -14.01 24.90
N ILE A 59 -0.66 -14.73 23.94
CA ILE A 59 -2.03 -14.47 23.43
C ILE A 59 -3.04 -14.57 24.57
N GLY A 60 -2.92 -15.59 25.42
CA GLY A 60 -3.79 -15.81 26.58
C GLY A 60 -3.77 -14.64 27.55
N SER A 61 -2.59 -14.13 27.91
CA SER A 61 -2.44 -12.96 28.77
C SER A 61 -3.07 -11.71 28.15
N ILE A 62 -2.85 -11.46 26.85
CA ILE A 62 -3.47 -10.32 26.16
C ILE A 62 -4.99 -10.47 26.13
N ARG A 63 -5.52 -11.67 25.83
CA ARG A 63 -6.97 -11.92 25.84
C ARG A 63 -7.56 -11.67 27.21
N GLN A 64 -6.92 -12.14 28.29
CA GLN A 64 -7.36 -11.88 29.66
C GLN A 64 -7.34 -10.39 30.00
N PHE A 65 -6.29 -9.67 29.59
CA PHE A 65 -6.23 -8.21 29.76
C PHE A 65 -7.34 -7.49 28.99
N LEU A 66 -7.64 -7.89 27.76
CA LEU A 66 -8.72 -7.32 26.96
C LEU A 66 -10.10 -7.65 27.51
N LYS A 67 -10.30 -8.85 28.08
CA LYS A 67 -11.53 -9.21 28.82
C LYS A 67 -11.69 -8.32 30.06
N LEU A 68 -10.63 -8.15 30.85
CA LEU A 68 -10.64 -7.23 32.01
C LEU A 68 -10.99 -5.80 31.58
N LEU A 69 -10.38 -5.31 30.50
CA LEU A 69 -10.67 -3.98 29.96
C LEU A 69 -12.12 -3.85 29.48
N SER A 70 -12.68 -4.92 28.88
CA SER A 70 -14.08 -4.98 28.47
C SER A 70 -15.02 -4.88 29.68
N TYR A 71 -14.76 -5.64 30.74
CA TYR A 71 -15.55 -5.57 31.99
C TYR A 71 -15.46 -4.19 32.63
N LEU A 72 -14.24 -3.62 32.76
CA LEU A 72 -14.06 -2.27 33.29
C LEU A 72 -14.83 -1.22 32.47
N THR A 73 -14.85 -1.39 31.15
CA THR A 73 -15.55 -0.49 30.23
C THR A 73 -17.06 -0.55 30.41
N ILE A 74 -17.60 -1.76 30.52
CA ILE A 74 -19.03 -2.00 30.81
C ILE A 74 -19.39 -1.40 32.18
N ASP A 75 -18.60 -1.69 33.21
CA ASP A 75 -18.81 -1.27 34.60
C ASP A 75 -18.72 0.26 34.78
N MET A 76 -17.89 0.95 34.02
CA MET A 76 -17.80 2.41 34.04
C MET A 76 -19.01 3.11 33.40
N GLY A 77 -20.04 2.37 33.01
CA GLY A 77 -21.28 2.93 32.47
C GLY A 77 -21.10 3.49 31.07
N TRP A 78 -20.10 3.01 30.32
CA TRP A 78 -20.07 3.26 28.88
C TRP A 78 -21.16 2.47 28.15
N SER A 79 -21.77 1.44 28.74
CA SER A 79 -23.01 0.79 28.26
C SER A 79 -24.25 1.33 29.01
N ASN A 80 -25.35 1.70 28.33
CA ASN A 80 -26.61 2.22 28.91
C ASN A 80 -27.48 1.09 29.46
N GLU A 81 -27.10 -0.15 29.18
CA GLU A 81 -27.78 -1.37 29.64
C GLU A 81 -27.03 -1.95 30.83
N LEU A 82 -27.07 -1.26 31.98
CA LEU A 82 -26.41 -1.70 33.22
C LEU A 82 -27.07 -2.92 33.89
N THR A 83 -27.95 -3.65 33.20
CA THR A 83 -28.76 -4.72 33.81
C THR A 83 -28.97 -5.97 32.95
N ASP A 84 -28.46 -6.04 31.72
CA ASP A 84 -28.58 -7.27 30.92
C ASP A 84 -27.34 -8.15 31.08
N SER A 85 -27.49 -9.31 31.73
CA SER A 85 -26.39 -10.25 31.97
C SER A 85 -25.75 -10.77 30.68
N SER A 86 -26.48 -10.69 29.55
CA SER A 86 -25.99 -11.12 28.24
C SER A 86 -24.83 -10.26 27.69
N ILE A 87 -24.63 -9.04 28.19
CA ILE A 87 -23.51 -8.17 27.77
C ILE A 87 -22.15 -8.72 28.24
N TYR A 88 -22.15 -9.52 29.31
CA TYR A 88 -20.95 -10.18 29.84
C TYR A 88 -20.61 -11.51 29.16
N ASP A 89 -21.46 -11.97 28.23
CA ASP A 89 -21.19 -13.19 27.46
C ASP A 89 -19.90 -13.03 26.67
N ASP A 90 -19.08 -14.07 26.64
CA ASP A 90 -17.77 -14.08 25.96
C ASP A 90 -17.86 -13.69 24.47
N ALA A 91 -19.03 -13.87 23.84
CA ALA A 91 -19.29 -13.46 22.46
C ALA A 91 -19.37 -11.93 22.24
N ASN A 92 -19.64 -11.18 23.31
CA ASN A 92 -19.81 -9.71 23.29
C ASN A 92 -18.57 -8.96 23.79
N LEU A 93 -17.59 -9.66 24.37
CA LEU A 93 -16.34 -9.09 24.86
C LEU A 93 -15.31 -8.89 23.73
N ILE A 94 -14.25 -8.12 24.01
CA ILE A 94 -13.17 -7.90 23.05
C ILE A 94 -12.40 -9.23 22.82
N ASP A 95 -12.60 -9.83 21.66
CA ASP A 95 -11.91 -11.06 21.25
C ASP A 95 -11.24 -10.88 19.88
N THR A 96 -10.19 -10.07 19.85
CA THR A 96 -9.32 -9.87 18.69
C THR A 96 -8.48 -11.11 18.38
N PHE A 97 -7.98 -11.79 19.41
CA PHE A 97 -7.02 -12.90 19.26
C PHE A 97 -7.68 -14.28 19.23
N SER A 98 -8.97 -14.37 18.92
CA SER A 98 -9.64 -15.66 18.70
C SER A 98 -9.08 -16.38 17.48
N ALA A 99 -8.96 -17.70 17.56
CA ALA A 99 -8.49 -18.54 16.47
C ALA A 99 -9.47 -18.57 15.28
N ASP A 100 -10.75 -18.32 15.53
CA ASP A 100 -11.79 -18.32 14.49
C ASP A 100 -11.79 -17.04 13.64
N ASN A 101 -11.03 -16.03 14.05
CA ASN A 101 -10.96 -14.74 13.37
C ASN A 101 -9.94 -14.78 12.23
N VAL A 102 -10.42 -14.50 11.03
CA VAL A 102 -9.58 -14.30 9.84
C VAL A 102 -9.65 -12.84 9.43
N TYR A 103 -8.49 -12.21 9.28
CA TYR A 103 -8.35 -10.83 8.87
C TYR A 103 -7.95 -10.78 7.40
N ASN A 104 -8.86 -10.29 6.57
CA ASN A 104 -8.65 -10.08 5.15
C ASN A 104 -8.06 -8.68 4.93
N VAL A 105 -6.78 -8.58 4.59
CA VAL A 105 -6.05 -7.32 4.56
C VAL A 105 -5.82 -6.83 3.14
N ASN A 106 -5.99 -5.54 2.93
CA ASN A 106 -5.74 -4.84 1.68
C ASN A 106 -4.90 -3.57 1.93
N TYR A 107 -4.39 -2.94 0.86
CA TYR A 107 -3.54 -1.76 0.95
C TYR A 107 -4.19 -0.59 1.72
N PHE A 108 -5.51 -0.43 1.59
CA PHE A 108 -6.27 0.71 2.12
C PHE A 108 -7.18 0.34 3.30
N GLY A 109 -7.21 -0.92 3.73
CA GLY A 109 -8.19 -1.38 4.72
C GLY A 109 -8.14 -2.87 4.99
N TYR A 110 -9.00 -3.33 5.89
CA TYR A 110 -9.14 -4.75 6.20
C TYR A 110 -10.61 -5.11 6.51
N CYS A 111 -10.92 -6.39 6.47
CA CYS A 111 -12.20 -6.92 6.96
C CYS A 111 -11.97 -8.11 7.87
N LYS A 112 -12.75 -8.19 8.94
CA LYS A 112 -12.75 -9.33 9.87
C LYS A 112 -13.82 -10.33 9.46
N ARG A 113 -13.47 -11.61 9.37
CA ARG A 113 -14.37 -12.73 9.10
C ARG A 113 -14.28 -13.77 10.22
N ASN A 114 -15.40 -14.45 10.47
CA ASN A 114 -15.45 -15.63 11.33
C ASN A 114 -16.24 -16.73 10.61
N ALA A 115 -15.63 -17.92 10.51
CA ALA A 115 -16.07 -19.12 9.78
C ALA A 115 -16.39 -18.87 8.28
N THR A 116 -17.45 -18.11 7.99
CA THR A 116 -17.87 -17.72 6.63
C THR A 116 -18.56 -16.35 6.55
N LYS A 117 -18.85 -15.70 7.69
CA LYS A 117 -19.55 -14.41 7.75
C LYS A 117 -18.54 -13.27 7.89
N THR A 118 -18.65 -12.26 7.02
CA THR A 118 -17.93 -10.99 7.24
C THR A 118 -18.59 -10.26 8.40
N ILE A 119 -17.82 -10.02 9.46
CA ILE A 119 -18.31 -9.33 10.67
C ILE A 119 -18.38 -7.84 10.38
N TYR A 120 -17.27 -7.27 9.92
CA TYR A 120 -17.20 -5.86 9.55
C TYR A 120 -15.96 -5.58 8.68
N CYS A 121 -15.96 -4.41 8.03
CA CYS A 121 -14.85 -3.89 7.24
C CYS A 121 -14.45 -2.51 7.75
N MET A 122 -13.16 -2.16 7.66
CA MET A 122 -12.63 -0.85 8.03
C MET A 122 -11.61 -0.35 7.03
N GLY A 123 -11.74 0.92 6.67
CA GLY A 123 -10.68 1.66 6.02
C GLY A 123 -9.56 1.92 7.02
N SER A 124 -8.31 1.64 6.62
CA SER A 124 -7.14 1.73 7.49
C SER A 124 -6.32 3.01 7.25
N GLY A 125 -6.82 3.95 6.44
CA GLY A 125 -6.09 5.16 6.09
C GLY A 125 -4.73 4.81 5.47
N ASP A 126 -3.65 5.33 6.06
CA ASP A 126 -2.27 5.27 5.58
C ASP A 126 -1.48 3.99 5.94
N ALA A 127 -2.12 2.99 6.56
CA ALA A 127 -1.44 1.75 7.00
C ALA A 127 -2.34 0.49 6.92
N GLY A 128 -2.89 0.18 5.74
CA GLY A 128 -3.72 -1.02 5.54
C GLY A 128 -3.03 -2.34 5.83
N MET A 129 -1.77 -2.48 5.43
CA MET A 129 -1.03 -3.75 5.56
C MET A 129 -0.31 -3.94 6.90
N ASP A 130 -0.40 -2.97 7.81
CA ASP A 130 0.23 -3.08 9.13
C ASP A 130 -0.57 -4.03 10.02
N ILE A 131 -0.11 -5.28 10.14
CA ILE A 131 -0.77 -6.33 10.93
C ILE A 131 -0.98 -5.89 12.38
N LEU A 132 0.03 -5.29 13.01
CA LEU A 132 -0.08 -4.83 14.40
C LEU A 132 -1.05 -3.66 14.52
N GLY A 133 -0.99 -2.71 13.58
CA GLY A 133 -1.95 -1.63 13.47
C GLY A 133 -3.39 -2.11 13.24
N VAL A 134 -3.59 -3.18 12.46
CA VAL A 134 -4.90 -3.82 12.23
C VAL A 134 -5.44 -4.41 13.53
N LEU A 135 -4.61 -5.10 14.32
CA LEU A 135 -5.03 -5.67 15.61
C LEU A 135 -5.39 -4.59 16.63
N VAL A 136 -4.56 -3.54 16.75
CA VAL A 136 -4.85 -2.39 17.61
C VAL A 136 -6.14 -1.69 17.15
N ARG A 137 -6.36 -1.58 15.84
CA ARG A 137 -7.60 -1.01 15.29
C ARG A 137 -8.82 -1.84 15.62
N ASP A 138 -8.72 -3.17 15.54
CA ASP A 138 -9.81 -4.09 15.92
C ASP A 138 -10.15 -3.99 17.40
N ILE A 139 -9.14 -3.93 18.28
CA ILE A 139 -9.34 -3.69 19.72
C ILE A 139 -10.11 -2.38 19.94
N GLY A 140 -9.65 -1.29 19.33
CA GLY A 140 -10.31 0.01 19.44
C GLY A 140 -11.74 0.01 18.91
N SER A 141 -12.02 -0.76 17.86
CA SER A 141 -13.37 -0.88 17.33
C SER A 141 -14.29 -1.65 18.25
N GLN A 142 -13.84 -2.79 18.78
CA GLN A 142 -14.66 -3.61 19.67
C GLN A 142 -14.93 -2.84 20.97
N LEU A 143 -13.93 -2.14 21.49
CA LEU A 143 -14.09 -1.23 22.63
C LEU A 143 -15.12 -0.12 22.35
N SER A 144 -15.12 0.43 21.13
CA SER A 144 -16.09 1.47 20.76
C SER A 144 -17.52 0.96 20.68
N LYS A 145 -17.71 -0.31 20.29
CA LYS A 145 -19.03 -0.96 20.26
C LYS A 145 -19.57 -1.21 21.67
N LEU A 146 -18.68 -1.40 22.65
CA LEU A 146 -19.05 -1.49 24.06
C LEU A 146 -19.44 -0.13 24.67
N SER A 147 -19.22 0.98 23.96
CA SER A 147 -19.58 2.32 24.41
C SER A 147 -20.83 2.85 23.70
N THR A 148 -21.90 3.14 24.43
CA THR A 148 -23.17 3.72 23.95
C THR A 148 -23.02 5.10 23.36
N VAL A 149 -22.06 5.88 23.83
CA VAL A 149 -21.81 7.22 23.33
C VAL A 149 -21.15 7.16 21.94
N HIS A 150 -20.47 6.06 21.62
CA HIS A 150 -19.66 5.93 20.41
C HIS A 150 -19.92 4.65 19.60
N GLU A 151 -21.04 3.95 19.84
CA GLU A 151 -21.41 2.74 19.10
C GLU A 151 -21.44 2.99 17.58
N ASN A 152 -21.92 4.16 17.18
CA ASN A 152 -21.97 4.60 15.78
C ASN A 152 -20.66 5.21 15.25
N ASN A 153 -19.65 5.41 16.10
CA ASN A 153 -18.38 6.06 15.73
C ASN A 153 -17.16 5.17 16.02
N THR A 154 -17.29 3.88 15.70
CA THR A 154 -16.21 2.88 15.82
C THR A 154 -14.92 3.33 15.14
N VAL A 155 -15.02 4.02 14.00
CA VAL A 155 -13.85 4.49 13.22
C VAL A 155 -13.00 5.47 14.02
N LEU A 156 -13.59 6.38 14.79
CA LEU A 156 -12.86 7.42 15.53
C LEU A 156 -12.00 6.81 16.64
N LEU A 157 -12.59 5.99 17.52
CA LEU A 157 -11.84 5.39 18.63
C LEU A 157 -10.76 4.43 18.10
N SER A 158 -11.09 3.68 17.05
CA SER A 158 -10.13 2.78 16.40
C SER A 158 -8.91 3.52 15.85
N ASN A 159 -9.13 4.66 15.18
CA ASN A 159 -8.03 5.50 14.68
C ASN A 159 -7.22 6.15 15.81
N SER A 160 -7.88 6.59 16.87
CA SER A 160 -7.21 7.14 18.06
C SER A 160 -6.31 6.11 18.75
N MET A 161 -6.76 4.86 18.84
CA MET A 161 -5.96 3.76 19.38
C MET A 161 -4.73 3.46 18.54
N VAL A 162 -4.88 3.39 17.20
CA VAL A 162 -3.74 3.21 16.29
C VAL A 162 -2.75 4.37 16.38
N PHE A 163 -3.25 5.61 16.44
CA PHE A 163 -2.41 6.78 16.63
C PHE A 163 -1.63 6.73 17.96
N THR A 164 -2.30 6.32 19.04
CA THR A 164 -1.70 6.17 20.36
C THR A 164 -0.63 5.08 20.35
N TYR A 165 -0.89 3.95 19.69
CA TYR A 165 0.08 2.89 19.47
C TYR A 165 1.32 3.39 18.71
N HIS A 166 1.15 4.15 17.63
CA HIS A 166 2.27 4.75 16.90
C HIS A 166 3.09 5.72 17.76
N LEU A 167 2.42 6.53 18.60
CA LEU A 167 3.09 7.41 19.55
C LEU A 167 3.85 6.63 20.63
N ALA A 168 3.24 5.58 21.18
CA ALA A 168 3.85 4.71 22.18
C ALA A 168 5.07 3.98 21.61
N LEU A 169 5.01 3.46 20.39
CA LEU A 169 6.19 2.87 19.74
C LEU A 169 7.30 3.90 19.52
N LYS A 170 6.96 5.12 19.11
CA LYS A 170 7.94 6.19 18.92
C LYS A 170 8.58 6.60 20.26
N SER A 171 7.81 6.66 21.34
CA SER A 171 8.32 6.99 22.67
C SER A 171 9.19 5.87 23.23
N LEU A 172 8.76 4.61 23.11
CA LEU A 172 9.52 3.42 23.51
C LEU A 172 10.84 3.33 22.75
N ARG A 173 10.82 3.51 21.42
CA ARG A 173 12.05 3.51 20.62
C ARG A 173 13.00 4.64 21.05
N ALA A 174 12.48 5.84 21.28
CA ALA A 174 13.28 6.96 21.74
C ALA A 174 13.86 6.71 23.15
N PHE A 175 13.10 6.05 24.02
CA PHE A 175 13.52 5.64 25.34
C PHE A 175 14.65 4.60 25.26
N PHE A 176 14.49 3.51 24.51
CA PHE A 176 15.53 2.48 24.37
C PHE A 176 16.81 3.04 23.72
N LYS A 177 16.67 3.89 22.69
CA LYS A 177 17.83 4.53 22.03
C LYS A 177 18.58 5.52 22.93
N LYS A 178 17.90 6.23 23.83
CA LYS A 178 18.52 7.21 24.75
C LYS A 178 19.00 6.57 26.06
N ASN A 179 18.34 5.52 26.55
CA ASN A 179 18.64 4.88 27.83
C ASN A 179 19.61 3.70 27.75
N GLN A 180 20.10 3.32 26.56
CA GLN A 180 21.33 2.51 26.47
C GLN A 180 22.53 3.17 27.19
N ALA A 181 22.44 4.46 27.55
CA ALA A 181 23.50 5.21 28.22
C ALA A 181 23.28 5.52 29.72
N LYS A 182 22.10 5.26 30.32
CA LYS A 182 21.83 5.55 31.75
C LYS A 182 20.80 4.60 32.36
N ASP A 183 21.23 3.84 33.37
CA ASP A 183 20.36 3.06 34.26
C ASP A 183 19.39 3.99 35.00
N ASN A 184 18.13 4.02 34.57
CA ASN A 184 17.09 4.83 35.21
C ASN A 184 16.03 3.92 35.84
N PHE A 185 15.48 4.34 36.97
CA PHE A 185 14.42 3.63 37.73
C PHE A 185 13.23 3.14 36.86
N LEU A 186 12.87 3.90 35.83
CA LEU A 186 11.79 3.54 34.89
C LEU A 186 12.13 2.33 34.00
N SER A 187 13.41 2.08 33.66
CA SER A 187 13.80 0.85 32.97
C SER A 187 13.74 -0.35 33.91
N SER A 188 14.04 -0.17 35.20
CA SER A 188 13.86 -1.21 36.22
C SER A 188 12.39 -1.56 36.43
N LEU A 189 11.49 -0.58 36.37
CA LEU A 189 10.04 -0.78 36.54
C LEU A 189 9.39 -1.46 35.32
N LEU A 190 9.83 -1.13 34.10
CA LEU A 190 9.30 -1.70 32.85
C LEU A 190 9.83 -3.09 32.52
N ILE A 191 11.07 -3.40 32.92
CA ILE A 191 11.75 -4.68 32.62
C ILE A 191 11.49 -5.71 33.74
N GLY A 192 10.94 -5.25 34.87
CA GLY A 192 10.87 -6.02 36.10
C GLY A 192 12.24 -6.02 36.78
N ASP A 193 12.25 -5.74 38.08
CA ASP A 193 13.44 -5.90 38.90
C ASP A 193 13.74 -7.41 38.99
N VAL A 194 14.53 -7.93 38.04
CA VAL A 194 15.11 -9.26 38.19
C VAL A 194 16.11 -9.11 39.31
N GLY A 195 15.66 -9.49 40.50
CA GLY A 195 16.38 -9.40 41.75
C GLY A 195 17.82 -9.87 41.65
N ASN A 196 18.58 -9.39 42.61
CA ASN A 196 20.02 -9.41 42.82
C ASN A 196 20.70 -10.81 42.85
N ASP A 197 20.19 -11.81 42.13
CA ASP A 197 20.77 -13.14 42.00
C ASP A 197 21.71 -13.20 40.80
N GLY A 198 22.85 -12.50 40.86
CA GLY A 198 24.16 -12.84 40.25
C GLY A 198 24.25 -13.28 38.77
N LYS A 199 23.17 -13.28 38.00
CA LYS A 199 23.07 -13.66 36.59
C LYS A 199 22.56 -12.45 35.83
N SER A 200 23.41 -11.44 35.82
CA SER A 200 23.21 -10.21 35.07
C SER A 200 23.00 -10.49 33.58
N GLY A 201 21.87 -10.02 33.04
CA GLY A 201 21.87 -9.35 31.75
C GLY A 201 21.59 -10.19 30.50
N TYR A 202 20.33 -10.60 30.28
CA TYR A 202 19.93 -11.15 28.96
C TYR A 202 18.60 -10.64 28.39
N VAL A 203 17.91 -9.72 29.05
CA VAL A 203 16.57 -9.27 28.63
C VAL A 203 16.52 -7.98 27.77
N PRO A 204 17.37 -6.93 27.95
CA PRO A 204 17.13 -5.64 27.28
C PRO A 204 17.35 -5.66 25.76
N LYS A 205 18.20 -6.54 25.22
CA LYS A 205 18.51 -6.60 23.78
C LYS A 205 17.38 -7.18 22.94
N SER A 206 16.52 -8.03 23.50
CA SER A 206 15.44 -8.68 22.75
C SER A 206 14.22 -7.78 22.61
N TYR A 207 13.90 -6.99 23.64
CA TYR A 207 12.79 -6.01 23.59
C TYR A 207 13.11 -4.81 22.68
N ASP A 208 14.35 -4.30 22.72
CA ASP A 208 14.79 -3.23 21.81
C ASP A 208 14.66 -3.66 20.34
N LYS A 209 15.08 -4.89 20.01
CA LYS A 209 14.89 -5.48 18.68
C LYS A 209 13.42 -5.61 18.30
N GLY A 210 12.54 -6.01 19.21
CA GLY A 210 11.11 -6.11 18.96
C GLY A 210 10.46 -4.75 18.69
N VAL A 211 10.79 -3.74 19.47
CA VAL A 211 10.29 -2.36 19.28
C VAL A 211 10.84 -1.75 18.00
N GLU A 212 12.12 -1.98 17.69
CA GLU A 212 12.72 -1.52 16.43
C GLU A 212 12.09 -2.22 15.22
N PHE A 213 11.84 -3.53 15.31
CA PHE A 213 11.14 -4.28 14.28
C PHE A 213 9.72 -3.75 14.04
N ALA A 214 8.92 -3.58 15.10
CA ALA A 214 7.56 -3.05 15.00
C ALA A 214 7.53 -1.63 14.43
N TYR A 215 8.46 -0.76 14.87
CA TYR A 215 8.59 0.59 14.32
C TYR A 215 9.00 0.58 12.83
N SER A 216 9.93 -0.30 12.46
CA SER A 216 10.38 -0.46 11.07
C SER A 216 9.23 -0.92 10.17
N LEU A 217 8.45 -1.91 10.63
CA LEU A 217 7.27 -2.43 9.94
C LEU A 217 6.22 -1.32 9.74
N MET A 218 5.91 -0.57 10.79
CA MET A 218 5.00 0.59 10.73
C MET A 218 5.44 1.60 9.67
N LYS A 219 6.73 1.99 9.68
CA LYS A 219 7.26 2.97 8.71
C LYS A 219 7.29 2.44 7.29
N PHE A 220 7.67 1.18 7.10
CA PHE A 220 7.65 0.52 5.81
C PHE A 220 6.25 0.50 5.21
N ASN A 221 5.24 0.10 5.99
CA ASN A 221 3.84 0.09 5.55
C ASN A 221 3.33 1.47 5.17
N GLN A 222 3.71 2.51 5.92
CA GLN A 222 3.35 3.90 5.60
C GLN A 222 3.98 4.37 4.28
N ILE A 223 5.27 4.10 4.06
CA ILE A 223 5.96 4.43 2.79
C ILE A 223 5.30 3.70 1.62
N TYR A 224 5.00 2.42 1.85
CA TYR A 224 4.42 1.56 0.82
C TYR A 224 3.01 2.00 0.42
N PHE A 225 2.21 2.47 1.37
CA PHE A 225 0.91 3.10 1.09
C PHE A 225 1.02 4.29 0.13
N TYR A 226 1.97 5.20 0.35
CA TYR A 226 2.20 6.34 -0.54
C TYR A 226 2.66 5.88 -1.92
N PHE A 227 3.50 4.86 -1.99
CA PHE A 227 3.97 4.30 -3.26
C PHE A 227 2.82 3.67 -4.07
N GLN A 228 1.91 2.94 -3.42
CA GLN A 228 0.72 2.37 -4.05
C GLN A 228 -0.25 3.46 -4.53
N THR A 229 -0.41 4.54 -3.75
CA THR A 229 -1.24 5.71 -4.13
C THR A 229 -0.65 6.46 -5.32
N PHE A 230 0.68 6.57 -5.37
CA PHE A 230 1.40 7.13 -6.52
C PHE A 230 1.20 6.29 -7.78
N GLU A 231 1.33 4.96 -7.71
CA GLU A 231 1.07 4.05 -8.84
C GLU A 231 -0.35 4.24 -9.40
N MET A 232 -1.35 4.30 -8.52
CA MET A 232 -2.74 4.51 -8.90
C MET A 232 -2.95 5.88 -9.57
N SER A 233 -2.34 6.94 -9.02
CA SER A 233 -2.43 8.30 -9.58
C SER A 233 -1.78 8.39 -10.97
N MET A 234 -0.63 7.73 -11.16
CA MET A 234 0.03 7.62 -12.46
C MET A 234 -0.82 6.85 -13.48
N SER A 235 -1.56 5.82 -13.03
CA SER A 235 -2.51 5.12 -13.89
C SER A 235 -3.66 6.02 -14.37
N CYS A 236 -4.20 6.88 -13.49
CA CYS A 236 -5.22 7.86 -13.86
C CYS A 236 -4.68 8.89 -14.88
N LEU A 237 -3.46 9.41 -14.63
CA LEU A 237 -2.79 10.32 -15.57
C LEU A 237 -2.56 9.67 -16.94
N TYR A 238 -2.22 8.39 -16.97
CA TYR A 238 -2.04 7.65 -18.22
C TYR A 238 -3.34 7.57 -19.03
N VAL A 239 -4.48 7.29 -18.39
CA VAL A 239 -5.80 7.30 -19.05
C VAL A 239 -6.10 8.66 -19.66
N ILE A 240 -5.86 9.75 -18.93
CA ILE A 240 -6.05 11.12 -19.43
C ILE A 240 -5.19 11.37 -20.68
N LEU A 241 -3.92 10.95 -20.67
CA LEU A 241 -3.04 11.07 -21.84
C LEU A 241 -3.56 10.29 -23.06
N ILE A 242 -4.17 9.13 -22.86
CA ILE A 242 -4.79 8.35 -23.94
C ILE A 242 -6.03 9.02 -24.51
N PHE A 243 -6.84 9.66 -23.68
CA PHE A 243 -7.95 10.47 -24.15
C PHE A 243 -7.47 11.66 -24.98
N ILE A 244 -6.46 12.41 -24.50
CA ILE A 244 -5.84 13.52 -25.25
C ILE A 244 -5.23 13.02 -26.57
N PHE A 245 -4.65 11.82 -26.57
CA PHE A 245 -4.10 11.18 -27.77
C PHE A 245 -5.20 10.83 -28.79
N GLY A 246 -6.34 10.33 -28.32
CA GLY A 246 -7.51 10.08 -29.16
C GLY A 246 -8.08 11.35 -29.80
N THR A 247 -8.26 12.41 -29.01
CA THR A 247 -8.81 13.68 -29.50
C THR A 247 -7.86 14.35 -30.49
N THR A 248 -6.55 14.29 -30.28
CA THR A 248 -5.57 14.84 -31.24
C THR A 248 -5.53 14.05 -32.55
N ILE A 249 -5.75 12.74 -32.53
CA ILE A 249 -5.93 11.94 -33.76
C ILE A 249 -7.19 12.38 -34.51
N PHE A 250 -8.30 12.60 -33.79
CA PHE A 250 -9.56 13.04 -34.39
C PHE A 250 -9.45 14.42 -35.04
N LEU A 251 -8.73 15.35 -34.39
CA LEU A 251 -8.52 16.72 -34.86
C LEU A 251 -7.36 16.87 -35.87
N ASN A 252 -6.67 15.78 -36.26
CA ASN A 252 -5.50 15.79 -37.15
C ASN A 252 -4.37 16.76 -36.71
N LEU A 253 -4.21 16.99 -35.41
CA LEU A 253 -3.16 17.87 -34.87
C LEU A 253 -1.79 17.18 -34.86
N LYS A 254 -0.70 17.95 -34.81
CA LYS A 254 0.67 17.42 -34.82
C LYS A 254 0.97 16.56 -33.57
N ILE A 255 0.96 15.24 -33.75
CA ILE A 255 1.06 14.21 -32.70
C ILE A 255 2.43 14.18 -31.97
N LYS A 256 3.48 14.81 -32.52
CA LYS A 256 4.87 14.63 -32.06
C LYS A 256 5.09 14.97 -30.58
N LEU A 257 4.46 16.03 -30.08
CA LEU A 257 4.68 16.50 -28.70
C LEU A 257 4.12 15.51 -27.66
N LEU A 258 3.02 14.82 -27.99
CA LEU A 258 2.31 13.91 -27.07
C LEU A 258 2.95 12.51 -26.98
N THR A 259 3.79 12.13 -27.94
CA THR A 259 4.43 10.81 -27.95
C THR A 259 5.53 10.63 -26.90
N ILE A 260 6.16 11.72 -26.46
CA ILE A 260 7.22 11.71 -25.43
C ILE A 260 6.63 11.48 -24.03
N PRO A 261 5.65 12.29 -23.55
CA PRO A 261 5.06 12.07 -22.22
C PRO A 261 4.37 10.71 -22.13
N LEU A 262 3.77 10.22 -23.23
CA LEU A 262 3.14 8.91 -23.24
C LEU A 262 4.14 7.78 -22.94
N LYS A 263 5.31 7.78 -23.59
CA LYS A 263 6.37 6.80 -23.32
C LYS A 263 6.91 6.89 -21.90
N LEU A 264 7.15 8.11 -21.44
CA LEU A 264 7.71 8.35 -20.12
C LEU A 264 6.75 7.84 -19.04
N VAL A 265 5.46 8.18 -19.12
CA VAL A 265 4.45 7.74 -18.15
C VAL A 265 4.29 6.23 -18.17
N THR A 266 4.24 5.58 -19.34
CA THR A 266 4.14 4.11 -19.40
C THR A 266 5.37 3.42 -18.80
N LEU A 267 6.57 3.96 -19.03
CA LEU A 267 7.80 3.42 -18.45
C LEU A 267 7.82 3.59 -16.93
N VAL A 268 7.47 4.78 -16.42
CA VAL A 268 7.37 5.05 -14.99
C VAL A 268 6.32 4.14 -14.33
N LEU A 269 5.18 3.92 -15.00
CA LEU A 269 4.12 3.05 -14.49
C LEU A 269 4.57 1.59 -14.41
N LEU A 270 5.25 1.07 -15.44
CA LEU A 270 5.82 -0.27 -15.42
C LEU A 270 6.87 -0.41 -14.30
N LEU A 271 7.77 0.56 -14.15
CA LEU A 271 8.76 0.56 -13.07
C LEU A 271 8.09 0.60 -11.70
N ALA A 272 7.12 1.48 -11.49
CA ALA A 272 6.36 1.55 -10.25
C ALA A 272 5.68 0.21 -9.94
N SER A 273 5.09 -0.45 -10.94
CA SER A 273 4.42 -1.73 -10.75
C SER A 273 5.37 -2.90 -10.52
N THR A 274 6.55 -2.91 -11.16
CA THR A 274 7.59 -3.90 -10.85
C THR A 274 8.01 -3.79 -9.38
N VAL A 275 8.17 -2.57 -8.87
CA VAL A 275 8.54 -2.32 -7.48
C VAL A 275 7.40 -2.71 -6.55
N THR A 276 6.14 -2.30 -6.81
CA THR A 276 5.02 -2.67 -5.93
C THR A 276 4.87 -4.18 -5.86
N PHE A 277 4.84 -4.87 -7.00
CA PHE A 277 4.71 -6.33 -7.07
C PHE A 277 5.84 -7.07 -6.35
N SER A 278 7.10 -6.64 -6.58
CA SER A 278 8.26 -7.25 -5.92
C SER A 278 8.22 -7.04 -4.41
N VAL A 279 7.85 -5.84 -3.96
CA VAL A 279 7.73 -5.51 -2.54
C VAL A 279 6.58 -6.29 -1.89
N THR A 280 5.43 -6.45 -2.55
CA THR A 280 4.34 -7.32 -2.05
C THR A 280 4.82 -8.76 -1.93
N GLY A 281 5.50 -9.28 -2.96
CA GLY A 281 6.03 -10.64 -2.96
C GLY A 281 7.00 -10.87 -1.82
N LEU A 282 7.97 -9.97 -1.63
CA LEU A 282 8.92 -10.03 -0.52
C LEU A 282 8.22 -9.92 0.85
N TYR A 283 7.21 -9.06 0.97
CA TYR A 283 6.43 -8.93 2.19
C TYR A 283 5.70 -10.23 2.53
N LEU A 284 5.04 -10.86 1.54
CA LEU A 284 4.37 -12.14 1.72
C LEU A 284 5.35 -13.28 2.03
N VAL A 285 6.53 -13.30 1.41
CA VAL A 285 7.58 -14.29 1.73
C VAL A 285 8.10 -14.09 3.15
N ALA A 286 8.36 -12.85 3.57
CA ALA A 286 8.80 -12.54 4.93
C ALA A 286 7.74 -12.96 5.96
N LEU A 287 6.47 -12.71 5.65
CA LEU A 287 5.33 -13.13 6.44
C LEU A 287 5.19 -14.66 6.50
N LYS A 288 5.27 -15.35 5.36
CA LYS A 288 5.26 -16.81 5.27
C LYS A 288 6.44 -17.45 6.01
N ALA A 289 7.60 -16.80 6.04
CA ALA A 289 8.75 -17.27 6.82
C ALA A 289 8.52 -17.20 8.34
N MET A 290 7.51 -16.46 8.81
CA MET A 290 7.09 -16.44 10.22
C MET A 290 6.04 -17.51 10.55
N GLU A 291 5.57 -18.29 9.56
CA GLU A 291 4.70 -19.43 9.84
C GLU A 291 5.49 -20.56 10.51
N PRO A 292 4.89 -21.27 11.49
CA PRO A 292 5.46 -22.51 11.97
C PRO A 292 5.48 -23.54 10.81
N PRO A 293 6.52 -24.37 10.69
CA PRO A 293 6.48 -25.47 9.73
C PRO A 293 5.31 -26.39 10.06
N ASP A 294 4.51 -26.75 9.06
CA ASP A 294 3.44 -27.75 9.16
C ASP A 294 4.03 -29.07 9.67
N THR A 295 3.99 -29.26 10.98
CA THR A 295 4.49 -30.50 11.58
C THR A 295 3.28 -31.32 12.00
N SER A 296 2.76 -32.07 11.03
CA SER A 296 2.05 -33.33 11.25
C SER A 296 2.98 -34.45 11.77
N GLN A 297 4.17 -34.10 12.26
CA GLN A 297 5.08 -35.00 12.96
C GLN A 297 5.49 -34.36 14.29
N GLN A 298 5.06 -35.00 15.39
CA GLN A 298 5.55 -34.73 16.73
C GLN A 298 7.06 -35.05 16.78
N VAL A 299 7.91 -34.06 16.53
CA VAL A 299 9.31 -34.14 16.94
C VAL A 299 9.65 -32.82 17.62
N ALA A 300 9.99 -32.93 18.90
CA ALA A 300 10.45 -31.83 19.73
C ALA A 300 11.74 -31.25 19.14
N GLU A 301 11.64 -30.05 18.55
CA GLU A 301 12.77 -29.21 18.15
C GLU A 301 12.54 -27.77 18.65
N PRO A 302 13.61 -27.00 18.87
CA PRO A 302 13.71 -26.07 19.99
C PRO A 302 12.84 -24.82 19.88
N ASP A 303 12.45 -24.32 21.07
CA ASP A 303 11.53 -23.24 21.48
C ASP A 303 11.65 -21.83 20.81
N PHE A 304 12.28 -21.69 19.64
CA PHE A 304 12.50 -20.38 19.00
C PHE A 304 11.60 -20.05 17.81
N LYS A 305 10.63 -20.90 17.45
CA LYS A 305 9.70 -20.62 16.36
C LYS A 305 8.45 -19.91 16.89
N TRP A 306 8.42 -18.59 16.72
CA TRP A 306 7.26 -17.72 16.98
C TRP A 306 6.17 -17.96 15.93
N GLY A 307 5.58 -19.16 15.91
CA GLY A 307 4.46 -19.51 15.05
C GLY A 307 3.17 -18.89 15.57
N LEU A 308 3.01 -17.58 15.38
CA LEU A 308 1.89 -16.77 15.87
C LEU A 308 0.81 -16.53 14.80
N LEU A 309 1.20 -16.61 13.52
CA LEU A 309 0.38 -16.18 12.39
C LEU A 309 0.29 -17.29 11.36
N GLU A 310 -0.92 -17.56 10.87
CA GLU A 310 -1.17 -18.33 9.66
C GLU A 310 -1.58 -17.34 8.56
N ILE A 311 -0.95 -17.42 7.40
CA ILE A 311 -1.02 -16.41 6.35
C ILE A 311 -1.39 -17.09 5.03
N SER A 312 -2.49 -16.67 4.44
CA SER A 312 -2.94 -17.17 3.14
C SER A 312 -2.87 -16.08 2.09
N VAL A 313 -2.57 -16.47 0.85
CA VAL A 313 -2.54 -15.54 -0.29
C VAL A 313 -3.97 -15.13 -0.62
N GLY A 314 -4.22 -13.82 -0.70
CA GLY A 314 -5.53 -13.29 -1.04
C GLY A 314 -5.74 -13.13 -2.55
N SER A 315 -6.99 -13.00 -2.98
CA SER A 315 -7.35 -12.80 -4.39
C SER A 315 -6.79 -11.51 -4.99
N GLY A 316 -6.55 -10.50 -4.16
CA GLY A 316 -5.96 -9.22 -4.54
C GLY A 316 -4.52 -9.34 -5.03
N PHE A 317 -3.75 -10.31 -4.48
CA PHE A 317 -2.40 -10.59 -4.97
C PHE A 317 -2.43 -11.19 -6.39
N ILE A 318 -3.36 -12.11 -6.64
CA ILE A 318 -3.56 -12.72 -7.97
C ILE A 318 -3.97 -11.65 -8.99
N ILE A 319 -4.88 -10.74 -8.60
CA ILE A 319 -5.26 -9.59 -9.43
C ILE A 319 -4.06 -8.68 -9.68
N GLY A 320 -3.22 -8.44 -8.67
CA GLY A 320 -1.96 -7.70 -8.81
C GLY A 320 -1.02 -8.32 -9.84
N PHE A 321 -0.88 -9.65 -9.85
CA PHE A 321 -0.10 -10.38 -10.85
C PHE A 321 -0.66 -10.18 -12.27
N VAL A 322 -1.97 -10.39 -12.46
CA VAL A 322 -2.62 -10.17 -13.77
C VAL A 322 -2.46 -8.71 -14.23
N ARG A 323 -2.61 -7.76 -13.32
CA ARG A 323 -2.40 -6.32 -13.59
C ARG A 323 -0.99 -6.04 -14.07
N TYR A 324 0.02 -6.64 -13.44
CA TYR A 324 1.42 -6.51 -13.84
C TYR A 324 1.67 -7.01 -15.27
N PHE A 325 1.11 -8.18 -15.63
CA PHE A 325 1.20 -8.69 -17.01
C PHE A 325 0.54 -7.77 -18.03
N ILE A 326 -0.67 -7.28 -17.74
CA ILE A 326 -1.37 -6.34 -18.63
C ILE A 326 -0.56 -5.06 -18.81
N GLN A 327 0.05 -4.53 -17.75
CA GLN A 327 0.94 -3.37 -17.82
C GLN A 327 2.18 -3.60 -18.69
N PHE A 328 2.77 -4.78 -18.59
CA PHE A 328 3.90 -5.17 -19.44
C PHE A 328 3.50 -5.19 -20.93
N PHE A 329 2.38 -5.84 -21.27
CA PHE A 329 1.86 -5.85 -22.65
C PHE A 329 1.49 -4.45 -23.14
N MET A 330 0.86 -3.63 -22.29
CA MET A 330 0.55 -2.23 -22.59
C MET A 330 1.78 -1.41 -22.91
N CYS A 331 2.90 -1.65 -22.20
CA CYS A 331 4.16 -1.01 -22.50
C CYS A 331 4.63 -1.34 -23.92
N ILE A 332 4.68 -2.63 -24.28
CA ILE A 332 5.09 -3.08 -25.62
C ILE A 332 4.21 -2.44 -26.71
N ILE A 333 2.88 -2.51 -26.55
CA ILE A 333 1.93 -1.96 -27.52
C ILE A 333 2.10 -0.43 -27.66
N THR A 334 2.28 0.29 -26.56
CA THR A 334 2.48 1.74 -26.57
C THR A 334 3.77 2.12 -27.33
N PHE A 335 4.86 1.39 -27.12
CA PHE A 335 6.11 1.64 -27.81
C PHE A 335 5.99 1.38 -29.33
N ILE A 336 5.30 0.32 -29.73
CA ILE A 336 5.02 0.01 -31.13
C ILE A 336 4.15 1.12 -31.75
N CYS A 337 3.07 1.53 -31.07
CA CYS A 337 2.19 2.60 -31.53
C CYS A 337 2.96 3.89 -31.78
N VAL A 338 3.74 4.34 -30.79
CA VAL A 338 4.52 5.58 -30.92
C VAL A 338 5.54 5.49 -32.07
N ARG A 339 6.15 4.32 -32.30
CA ARG A 339 7.08 4.13 -33.43
C ARG A 339 6.35 4.27 -34.76
N HIS A 340 5.19 3.62 -34.91
CA HIS A 340 4.37 3.67 -36.13
C HIS A 340 3.90 5.09 -36.47
N TYR A 341 3.45 5.87 -35.48
CA TYR A 341 3.04 7.26 -35.71
C TYR A 341 4.22 8.20 -36.01
N LYS A 342 5.43 7.89 -35.52
CA LYS A 342 6.66 8.65 -35.84
C LYS A 342 7.13 8.39 -37.27
N THR A 343 6.97 7.19 -37.81
CA THR A 343 7.36 6.84 -39.19
C THR A 343 6.38 7.38 -40.21
N SER A 344 5.06 7.25 -39.99
CA SER A 344 4.04 7.82 -40.89
C SER A 344 4.20 9.34 -41.05
N SER A 345 4.49 10.08 -39.97
CA SER A 345 4.77 11.52 -40.07
C SER A 345 6.03 11.87 -40.87
N LYS A 346 6.99 10.94 -41.03
CA LYS A 346 8.18 11.15 -41.89
C LYS A 346 7.87 10.83 -43.35
N GLU A 347 7.05 9.82 -43.62
CA GLU A 347 6.62 9.46 -44.97
C GLU A 347 5.71 10.53 -45.57
N ASP A 348 4.75 11.04 -44.80
CA ASP A 348 3.89 12.18 -45.22
C ASP A 348 4.72 13.42 -45.57
N LYS A 349 5.83 13.66 -44.86
CA LYS A 349 6.76 14.75 -45.20
C LYS A 349 7.55 14.48 -46.48
N LYS A 350 7.95 13.23 -46.73
CA LYS A 350 8.71 12.84 -47.92
C LYS A 350 7.84 12.85 -49.17
N SER A 351 6.56 12.47 -49.09
CA SER A 351 5.62 12.54 -50.22
C SER A 351 5.32 14.00 -50.60
N LEU A 352 5.06 14.86 -49.62
CA LEU A 352 4.90 16.32 -49.83
C LEU A 352 6.14 16.98 -50.47
N GLN A 353 7.35 16.49 -50.15
CA GLN A 353 8.60 16.98 -50.76
C GLN A 353 8.83 16.46 -52.18
N LYS A 354 8.23 15.31 -52.53
CA LYS A 354 8.32 14.69 -53.86
C LYS A 354 7.30 15.28 -54.84
N GLU A 355 6.15 15.71 -54.35
CA GLU A 355 5.09 16.38 -55.14
C GLU A 355 5.39 17.85 -55.44
N ASN A 356 6.34 18.48 -54.76
CA ASN A 356 6.68 19.88 -54.98
C ASN A 356 8.21 20.13 -54.93
N PRO A 357 8.96 19.71 -55.97
CA PRO A 357 10.42 19.89 -56.02
C PRO A 357 10.87 21.36 -56.15
N ASN A 358 9.95 22.32 -56.38
CA ASN A 358 10.27 23.72 -56.69
C ASN A 358 10.30 24.70 -55.50
N TYR A 359 10.14 24.25 -54.25
CA TYR A 359 10.26 25.16 -53.09
C TYR A 359 11.69 25.30 -52.50
N MET A 360 12.72 24.90 -53.25
CA MET A 360 14.12 25.27 -52.97
C MET A 360 14.82 25.76 -54.23
N VAL A 361 14.34 26.86 -54.81
CA VAL A 361 15.18 27.73 -55.64
C VAL A 361 14.87 29.18 -55.28
N GLU A 362 15.57 29.71 -54.28
CA GLU A 362 15.91 31.14 -54.29
C GLU A 362 17.28 31.37 -53.64
N SER A 363 18.27 31.43 -54.53
CA SER A 363 19.56 32.15 -54.53
C SER A 363 20.57 32.03 -53.35
N PRO A 364 21.84 31.69 -53.65
CA PRO A 364 22.97 31.94 -52.76
C PRO A 364 23.51 33.36 -53.02
N ILE A 365 23.25 34.32 -52.13
CA ILE A 365 24.00 35.59 -52.15
C ILE A 365 25.33 35.37 -51.42
N LYS A 366 26.41 35.32 -52.21
CA LYS A 366 27.80 35.39 -51.77
C LYS A 366 28.13 36.80 -51.25
N SER A 367 28.73 36.84 -50.06
CA SER A 367 29.81 37.73 -49.59
C SER A 367 29.69 39.27 -49.71
N VAL A 368 29.73 39.95 -48.56
CA VAL A 368 30.54 41.17 -48.36
C VAL A 368 31.14 41.13 -46.93
N PRO A 369 32.47 41.29 -46.75
CA PRO A 369 33.10 41.40 -45.43
C PRO A 369 32.98 42.80 -44.83
N ASN A 370 32.80 42.83 -43.51
CA ASN A 370 32.60 44.01 -42.67
C ASN A 370 33.94 44.77 -42.51
N TYR A 371 34.10 45.92 -43.16
CA TYR A 371 35.24 46.82 -42.94
C TYR A 371 34.99 47.74 -41.75
N ARG A 372 35.91 47.65 -40.78
CA ARG A 372 36.01 48.41 -39.54
C ARG A 372 36.55 49.81 -39.85
N TYR A 373 35.72 50.84 -39.85
CA TYR A 373 36.19 52.23 -39.93
C TYR A 373 36.41 52.80 -38.52
N LYS A 374 37.68 53.09 -38.20
CA LYS A 374 38.10 53.95 -37.09
C LYS A 374 37.79 55.41 -37.48
N GLY A 375 36.99 56.11 -36.68
CA GLY A 375 36.84 57.55 -36.80
C GLY A 375 38.09 58.29 -36.30
N PRO A 376 38.51 59.39 -36.96
CA PRO A 376 39.56 60.25 -36.45
C PRO A 376 39.02 61.27 -35.45
N SER A 377 39.80 61.47 -34.39
CA SER A 377 39.74 62.55 -33.42
C SER A 377 40.39 63.83 -33.97
N LEU A 378 39.65 64.95 -33.97
CA LEU A 378 40.15 66.34 -33.96
C LEU A 378 38.96 67.20 -33.49
N SER A 379 38.95 67.81 -32.30
CA SER A 379 39.65 69.03 -31.87
C SER A 379 39.35 70.25 -32.73
N VAL A 380 38.38 71.07 -32.30
CA VAL A 380 38.49 72.50 -31.94
C VAL A 380 37.42 72.79 -30.90
#